data_AF-A0A9D8GE33-F1
#
_entry.id   AF-A0A9D8GE33-F1
#
_cell.length_a   1.000
_cell.length_b   1.000
_cell.length_c   1.000
_cell.angle_alpha   90.00
_cell.angle_beta   90.00
_cell.angle_gamma   90.00
#
_symmetry.space_group_name_H-M   'P 1'
#
loop_
_entity.id
_entity.type
_entity.pdbx_description
1 polymer ?
#
loop_
_entity_poly.entity_id
_entity_poly.type
_entity_poly.pdbx_seq_one_letter_code
_entity_poly.pdbx_strand_id
1 'polypeptide(L)'
;MIRWRFQLLIIAFLFVAAGCTKKKKILLSGEEPIAITDFISFFIPLARPLVISDTVFTTSFPDSLSISVPVLKNIVPDSILGSLINKKEKSQFHALGSLAVPDAETYTLIRHTSGSKRLVLVLVFDKKSVFQAATTFFYPLPKKGVQQSLLVDRKFLFTLLQLRKNADATVSEGKAVYAYNGAAKFFTLIMTDALEDRVGELINPIDTLPTMRKYSADYTQGKMNLVSIRDGRKLDRFTFFIHFEKRNGDCNGELKGEAFWKSPTQAEYRQAGDPCVLQFIFTSHGVRLQERSCGSQREAGCLFDGSFARKKSPAV
;
A
#
# COMPACT_ATOMS: atom_id res chain seq x y z
N MET A 1 48.12 4.91 -62.05
CA MET A 1 46.91 4.26 -61.48
C MET A 1 47.14 3.51 -60.15
N ILE A 2 48.31 2.91 -59.91
CA ILE A 2 48.62 2.17 -58.66
C ILE A 2 48.77 3.06 -57.39
N ARG A 3 49.36 4.26 -57.51
CA ARG A 3 49.56 5.18 -56.36
C ARG A 3 48.25 5.67 -55.72
N TRP A 4 47.21 5.89 -56.53
CA TRP A 4 45.92 6.40 -56.07
C TRP A 4 45.10 5.33 -55.32
N ARG A 5 45.25 4.06 -55.71
CA ARG A 5 44.64 2.92 -55.00
C ARG A 5 45.28 2.69 -53.62
N PHE A 6 46.58 2.94 -53.48
CA PHE A 6 47.27 2.86 -52.20
C PHE A 6 46.88 3.98 -51.23
N GLN A 7 46.67 5.20 -51.74
CA GLN A 7 46.21 6.34 -50.92
C GLN A 7 44.77 6.16 -50.44
N LEU A 8 43.88 5.58 -51.25
CA LEU A 8 42.51 5.25 -50.84
C LEU A 8 42.48 4.15 -49.76
N LEU A 9 43.37 3.15 -49.85
CA LEU A 9 43.50 2.10 -48.83
C LEU A 9 44.02 2.62 -47.48
N ILE A 10 44.96 3.57 -47.50
CA ILE A 10 45.49 4.19 -46.27
C ILE A 10 44.44 5.08 -45.60
N ILE A 11 43.65 5.84 -46.38
CA ILE A 11 42.56 6.67 -45.85
C ILE A 11 41.43 5.78 -45.29
N ALA A 12 41.08 4.68 -45.96
CA ALA A 12 40.11 3.71 -45.44
C ALA A 12 40.58 3.05 -44.13
N PHE A 13 41.89 2.75 -44.00
CA PHE A 13 42.46 2.19 -42.77
C PHE A 13 42.45 3.20 -41.60
N LEU A 14 42.69 4.48 -41.88
CA LEU A 14 42.58 5.58 -40.90
C LEU A 14 41.14 5.80 -40.40
N PHE A 15 40.13 5.61 -41.27
CA PHE A 15 38.72 5.69 -40.85
C PHE A 15 38.26 4.49 -40.00
N VAL A 16 38.82 3.29 -40.21
CA VAL A 16 38.52 2.12 -39.38
C VAL A 16 39.17 2.21 -37.99
N ALA A 17 40.35 2.82 -37.88
CA ALA A 17 41.03 3.02 -36.60
C ALA A 17 40.35 4.06 -35.68
N ALA A 18 39.64 5.03 -36.25
CA ALA A 18 38.91 6.05 -35.48
C ALA A 18 37.55 5.56 -34.91
N GLY A 19 37.05 4.39 -35.34
CA GLY A 19 35.71 3.89 -34.99
C GLY A 19 35.59 3.11 -33.67
N CYS A 20 36.68 2.88 -32.95
CA CYS A 20 36.69 2.07 -31.72
C CYS A 20 36.96 2.91 -30.47
N THR A 21 36.08 3.85 -30.15
CA THR A 21 35.95 4.33 -28.77
C THR A 21 35.35 3.20 -27.94
N LYS A 22 36.19 2.30 -27.41
CA LYS A 22 35.77 1.32 -26.40
C LYS A 22 35.17 2.10 -25.23
N LYS A 23 33.84 2.13 -25.12
CA LYS A 23 33.16 2.65 -23.92
C LYS A 23 33.76 1.92 -22.73
N LYS A 24 34.41 2.66 -21.83
CA LYS A 24 35.02 2.11 -20.61
C LYS A 24 33.96 1.28 -19.90
N LYS A 25 34.25 0.01 -19.61
CA LYS A 25 33.33 -0.84 -18.85
C LYS A 25 33.28 -0.29 -17.43
N ILE A 26 32.15 0.32 -17.08
CA ILE A 26 31.93 0.87 -15.74
C ILE A 26 31.80 -0.30 -14.77
N LEU A 27 32.63 -0.28 -13.73
CA LEU A 27 32.68 -1.30 -12.68
C LEU A 27 32.46 -0.60 -11.35
N LEU A 28 31.35 -0.89 -10.67
CA LEU A 28 31.03 -0.31 -9.36
C LEU A 28 31.47 -1.20 -8.19
N SER A 29 32.09 -2.35 -8.46
CA SER A 29 32.56 -3.31 -7.43
C SER A 29 33.97 -3.00 -6.90
N GLY A 30 34.69 -2.05 -7.50
CA GLY A 30 36.05 -1.65 -7.09
C GLY A 30 36.08 -0.63 -5.96
N GLU A 31 37.27 -0.11 -5.65
CA GLU A 31 37.49 0.88 -4.57
C GLU A 31 37.73 2.31 -5.08
N GLU A 32 37.93 2.48 -6.39
CA GLU A 32 38.23 3.77 -7.00
C GLU A 32 37.04 4.73 -6.95
N PRO A 33 37.27 6.04 -6.69
CA PRO A 33 36.26 7.05 -6.89
C PRO A 33 35.72 7.05 -8.31
N ILE A 34 34.41 7.18 -8.43
CA ILE A 34 33.74 7.22 -9.73
C ILE A 34 32.94 8.51 -9.88
N ALA A 35 32.89 9.03 -11.11
CA ALA A 35 32.05 10.17 -11.43
C ALA A 35 30.57 9.81 -11.23
N ILE A 36 29.76 10.76 -10.74
CA ILE A 36 28.33 10.53 -10.51
C ILE A 36 27.60 10.19 -11.81
N THR A 37 28.01 10.77 -12.94
CA THR A 37 27.46 10.46 -14.26
C THR A 37 27.71 9.00 -14.66
N ASP A 38 28.91 8.48 -14.37
CA ASP A 38 29.25 7.08 -14.62
C ASP A 38 28.45 6.16 -13.69
N PHE A 39 28.32 6.53 -12.41
CA PHE A 39 27.48 5.84 -11.44
C PHE A 39 26.02 5.73 -11.91
N ILE A 40 25.39 6.83 -12.34
CA ILE A 40 24.01 6.83 -12.84
C ILE A 40 23.90 5.98 -14.12
N SER A 41 24.87 6.10 -15.04
CA SER A 41 24.84 5.38 -16.32
C SER A 41 25.02 3.85 -16.19
N PHE A 42 25.51 3.37 -15.05
CA PHE A 42 25.58 1.94 -14.73
C PHE A 42 24.21 1.29 -14.59
N PHE A 43 23.19 2.05 -14.20
CA PHE A 43 21.84 1.54 -13.96
C PHE A 43 21.05 1.40 -15.25
N ILE A 44 20.51 0.20 -15.48
CA ILE A 44 19.63 -0.08 -16.61
C ILE A 44 18.30 0.68 -16.41
N PRO A 45 17.81 1.44 -17.42
CA PRO A 45 16.52 2.11 -17.34
C PRO A 45 15.37 1.12 -17.17
N LEU A 46 14.49 1.39 -16.21
CA LEU A 46 13.30 0.58 -15.92
C LEU A 46 12.06 1.21 -16.53
N ALA A 47 11.18 0.37 -17.09
CA ALA A 47 9.88 0.81 -17.58
C ALA A 47 8.90 1.03 -16.41
N ARG A 48 7.98 1.98 -16.56
CA ARG A 48 6.88 2.23 -15.61
C ARG A 48 5.52 1.85 -16.21
N PRO A 49 4.55 1.34 -15.41
CA PRO A 49 4.64 1.11 -13.97
C PRO A 49 5.59 -0.04 -13.62
N LEU A 50 6.27 0.09 -12.49
CA LEU A 50 7.26 -0.87 -12.00
C LEU A 50 6.74 -1.47 -10.69
N VAL A 51 6.85 -2.79 -10.54
CA VAL A 51 6.56 -3.49 -9.27
C VAL A 51 7.81 -4.24 -8.84
N ILE A 52 8.27 -4.00 -7.61
CA ILE A 52 9.34 -4.75 -6.96
C ILE A 52 8.72 -5.47 -5.76
N SER A 53 8.81 -6.80 -5.72
CA SER A 53 8.34 -7.60 -4.58
C SER A 53 9.47 -7.83 -3.56
N ASP A 54 9.11 -8.12 -2.32
CA ASP A 54 10.05 -8.49 -1.25
C ASP A 54 10.95 -9.72 -1.56
N THR A 55 10.53 -10.57 -2.50
CA THR A 55 11.33 -11.67 -3.06
C THR A 55 12.65 -11.21 -3.66
N VAL A 56 12.78 -9.93 -4.03
CA VAL A 56 14.05 -9.33 -4.49
C VAL A 56 15.18 -9.53 -3.47
N PHE A 57 14.87 -9.68 -2.18
CA PHE A 57 15.89 -9.91 -1.15
C PHE A 57 16.40 -11.34 -1.10
N THR A 58 15.64 -12.31 -1.63
CA THR A 58 16.03 -13.71 -1.73
C THR A 58 16.59 -14.08 -3.11
N THR A 59 16.34 -13.26 -4.13
CA THR A 59 16.89 -13.44 -5.48
C THR A 59 18.41 -13.32 -5.49
N SER A 60 19.08 -14.21 -6.22
CA SER A 60 20.52 -14.11 -6.49
C SER A 60 20.79 -13.09 -7.58
N PHE A 61 21.82 -12.25 -7.39
CA PHE A 61 22.23 -11.23 -8.36
C PHE A 61 23.64 -11.54 -8.85
N PRO A 62 23.94 -11.31 -10.15
CA PRO A 62 25.28 -11.47 -10.67
C PRO A 62 26.21 -10.41 -10.08
N ASP A 63 27.48 -10.78 -9.89
CA ASP A 63 28.52 -9.88 -9.37
C ASP A 63 28.72 -8.63 -10.25
N SER A 64 28.34 -8.71 -11.53
CA SER A 64 28.38 -7.56 -12.46
C SER A 64 27.45 -6.42 -12.08
N LEU A 65 26.46 -6.64 -11.20
CA LEU A 65 25.57 -5.61 -10.67
C LEU A 65 25.97 -5.13 -9.27
N SER A 66 27.06 -5.68 -8.71
CA SER A 66 27.55 -5.35 -7.37
C SER A 66 28.06 -3.91 -7.31
N ILE A 67 27.72 -3.24 -6.21
CA ILE A 67 28.19 -1.90 -5.87
C ILE A 67 28.95 -2.00 -4.55
N SER A 68 30.19 -1.52 -4.55
CA SER A 68 31.03 -1.54 -3.35
C SER A 68 30.66 -0.41 -2.38
N VAL A 69 30.96 -0.61 -1.11
CA VAL A 69 30.78 0.43 -0.07
C VAL A 69 31.65 1.67 -0.36
N PRO A 70 32.93 1.55 -0.74
CA PRO A 70 33.74 2.71 -1.12
C PRO A 70 33.12 3.55 -2.24
N VAL A 71 32.59 2.91 -3.29
CA VAL A 71 31.90 3.61 -4.37
C VAL A 71 30.69 4.36 -3.84
N LEU A 72 29.85 3.74 -3.01
CA LEU A 72 28.70 4.42 -2.42
C LEU A 72 29.09 5.63 -1.57
N LYS A 73 30.16 5.54 -0.77
CA LYS A 73 30.65 6.66 0.05
C LYS A 73 31.08 7.88 -0.77
N ASN A 74 31.53 7.68 -2.00
CA ASN A 74 31.86 8.77 -2.91
C ASN A 74 30.62 9.48 -3.48
N ILE A 75 29.45 8.84 -3.44
CA ILE A 75 28.21 9.31 -4.06
C ILE A 75 27.19 9.80 -3.03
N VAL A 76 27.13 9.15 -1.86
CA VAL A 76 26.08 9.34 -0.85
C VAL A 76 26.71 9.84 0.44
N PRO A 77 26.14 10.89 1.09
CA PRO A 77 26.61 11.37 2.38
C PRO A 77 26.71 10.29 3.45
N ASP A 78 27.74 10.41 4.30
CA ASP A 78 28.02 9.47 5.39
C ASP A 78 26.86 9.35 6.40
N SER A 79 26.07 10.40 6.60
CA SER A 79 24.89 10.37 7.49
C SER A 79 23.84 9.36 7.02
N ILE A 80 23.70 9.18 5.71
CA ILE A 80 22.77 8.22 5.11
C ILE A 80 23.39 6.83 5.14
N LEU A 81 24.62 6.67 4.62
CA LEU A 81 25.26 5.34 4.55
C LEU A 81 25.57 4.74 5.92
N GLY A 82 25.97 5.56 6.89
CA GLY A 82 26.21 5.15 8.27
C GLY A 82 24.96 4.58 8.93
N SER A 83 23.78 5.06 8.54
CA SER A 83 22.50 4.48 9.00
C SER A 83 22.22 3.12 8.39
N LEU A 84 22.77 2.79 7.21
CA LEU A 84 22.49 1.54 6.48
C LEU A 84 23.52 0.44 6.80
N ILE A 85 24.77 0.82 7.05
CA ILE A 85 25.89 -0.12 7.17
C ILE A 85 26.22 -0.42 8.64
N ASN A 86 26.12 -1.69 9.03
CA ASN A 86 26.69 -2.18 10.28
C ASN A 86 28.09 -2.75 10.02
N LYS A 87 29.12 -2.20 10.66
CA LYS A 87 30.53 -2.66 10.50
C LYS A 87 30.76 -4.13 10.88
N LYS A 88 29.88 -4.72 11.70
CA LYS A 88 29.95 -6.12 12.12
C LYS A 88 29.30 -7.09 11.13
N GLU A 89 28.65 -6.58 10.09
CA GLU A 89 27.90 -7.39 9.12
C GLU A 89 28.39 -7.14 7.70
N LYS A 90 28.41 -8.20 6.88
CA LYS A 90 28.64 -8.06 5.45
C LYS A 90 27.43 -7.40 4.80
N SER A 91 27.62 -6.18 4.29
CA SER A 91 26.61 -5.49 3.49
C SER A 91 26.84 -5.77 2.01
N GLN A 92 25.77 -6.10 1.30
CA GLN A 92 25.76 -6.33 -0.14
C GLN A 92 24.83 -5.33 -0.81
N PHE A 93 25.31 -4.68 -1.87
CA PHE A 93 24.55 -3.72 -2.66
C PHE A 93 24.53 -4.16 -4.12
N HIS A 94 23.35 -4.16 -4.74
CA HIS A 94 23.20 -4.51 -6.15
C HIS A 94 22.30 -3.49 -6.86
N ALA A 95 22.69 -3.07 -8.06
CA ALA A 95 21.87 -2.21 -8.90
C ALA A 95 20.61 -2.95 -9.36
N LEU A 96 19.43 -2.34 -9.13
CA LEU A 96 18.15 -2.82 -9.66
C LEU A 96 17.78 -2.12 -10.97
N GLY A 97 18.09 -0.82 -11.08
CA GLY A 97 17.88 -0.03 -12.28
C GLY A 97 17.59 1.44 -11.97
N SER A 98 17.25 2.21 -12.99
CA SER A 98 17.00 3.65 -12.90
C SER A 98 15.65 4.06 -13.48
N LEU A 99 15.12 5.18 -12.99
CA LEU A 99 13.90 5.80 -13.49
C LEU A 99 14.19 7.28 -13.74
N ALA A 100 14.14 7.71 -15.01
CA ALA A 100 14.30 9.12 -15.36
C ALA A 100 12.93 9.82 -15.42
N VAL A 101 12.83 10.97 -14.77
CA VAL A 101 11.76 11.96 -14.97
C VAL A 101 12.16 12.87 -16.12
N PRO A 102 11.33 13.01 -17.17
CA PRO A 102 11.59 13.96 -18.22
C PRO A 102 11.88 15.36 -17.65
N ASP A 103 13.01 15.94 -18.04
CA ASP A 103 13.47 17.28 -17.67
C ASP A 103 13.62 17.59 -16.16
N ALA A 104 13.66 16.56 -15.31
CA ALA A 104 13.77 16.71 -13.86
C ALA A 104 14.81 15.76 -13.24
N GLU A 105 14.44 14.94 -12.26
CA GLU A 105 15.35 14.04 -11.54
C GLU A 105 15.48 12.63 -12.14
N THR A 106 16.56 11.95 -11.75
CA THR A 106 16.76 10.51 -11.96
C THR A 106 16.77 9.79 -10.62
N TYR A 107 16.00 8.71 -10.53
CA TYR A 107 16.02 7.79 -9.41
C TYR A 107 16.91 6.59 -9.74
N THR A 108 17.81 6.20 -8.84
CA THR A 108 18.51 4.90 -8.91
C THR A 108 18.05 4.00 -7.78
N LEU A 109 17.70 2.76 -8.10
CA LEU A 109 17.20 1.77 -7.15
C LEU A 109 18.28 0.74 -6.87
N ILE A 110 18.61 0.55 -5.60
CA ILE A 110 19.67 -0.34 -5.13
C ILE A 110 19.09 -1.30 -4.11
N ARG A 111 19.25 -2.60 -4.35
CA ARG A 111 19.00 -3.62 -3.33
C ARG A 111 20.12 -3.59 -2.31
N HIS A 112 19.79 -3.48 -1.03
CA HIS A 112 20.72 -3.67 0.07
C HIS A 112 20.29 -4.84 0.95
N THR A 113 21.24 -5.73 1.24
CA THR A 113 21.06 -6.84 2.17
C THR A 113 22.25 -6.96 3.11
N SER A 114 21.97 -7.08 4.40
CA SER A 114 22.89 -7.44 5.49
C SER A 114 22.22 -8.47 6.40
N GLY A 115 22.88 -8.84 7.51
CA GLY A 115 22.28 -9.74 8.51
C GLY A 115 21.02 -9.15 9.16
N SER A 116 21.02 -7.84 9.43
CA SER A 116 19.93 -7.13 10.11
C SER A 116 19.06 -6.26 9.20
N LYS A 117 19.50 -5.93 7.98
CA LYS A 117 18.77 -5.01 7.08
C LYS A 117 18.54 -5.60 5.70
N ARG A 118 17.33 -5.47 5.20
CA ARG A 118 16.94 -5.77 3.83
C ARG A 118 16.06 -4.63 3.36
N LEU A 119 16.49 -3.90 2.34
CA LEU A 119 15.79 -2.71 1.87
C LEU A 119 16.11 -2.40 0.41
N VAL A 120 15.23 -1.64 -0.21
CA VAL A 120 15.52 -0.96 -1.46
C VAL A 120 15.88 0.49 -1.13
N LEU A 121 17.12 0.88 -1.43
CA LEU A 121 17.61 2.24 -1.34
C LEU A 121 17.31 2.96 -2.66
N VAL A 122 16.65 4.11 -2.57
CA VAL A 122 16.38 4.98 -3.70
C VAL A 122 17.21 6.24 -3.53
N LEU A 123 18.07 6.53 -4.49
CA LEU A 123 18.84 7.79 -4.54
C LEU A 123 18.26 8.69 -5.63
N VAL A 124 18.23 9.99 -5.36
CA VAL A 124 17.70 11.00 -6.28
C VAL A 124 18.83 11.91 -6.73
N PHE A 125 18.94 12.07 -8.05
CA PHE A 125 19.88 12.99 -8.68
C PHE A 125 19.12 14.00 -9.52
N ASP A 126 19.49 15.28 -9.45
CA ASP A 126 18.89 16.29 -10.32
C ASP A 126 19.35 16.14 -11.78
N LYS A 127 18.82 16.97 -12.68
CA LYS A 127 19.20 17.01 -14.09
C LYS A 127 20.68 17.31 -14.36
N LYS A 128 21.43 17.78 -13.36
CA LYS A 128 22.88 18.01 -13.42
C LYS A 128 23.68 16.85 -12.80
N SER A 129 23.02 15.73 -12.51
CA SER A 129 23.61 14.57 -11.85
C SER A 129 24.16 14.89 -10.46
N VAL A 130 23.54 15.82 -9.74
CA VAL A 130 23.89 16.15 -8.35
C VAL A 130 22.95 15.41 -7.40
N PHE A 131 23.51 14.69 -6.43
CA PHE A 131 22.75 14.02 -5.38
C PHE A 131 21.85 15.02 -4.61
N GLN A 132 20.57 14.70 -4.48
CA GLN A 132 19.59 15.53 -3.78
C GLN A 132 19.04 14.88 -2.52
N ALA A 133 18.69 13.60 -2.59
CA ALA A 133 17.98 12.90 -1.54
C ALA A 133 18.19 11.39 -1.60
N ALA A 134 17.92 10.72 -0.48
CA ALA A 134 17.79 9.27 -0.42
C ALA A 134 16.57 8.88 0.41
N THR A 135 15.95 7.76 0.06
CA THR A 135 14.93 7.11 0.90
C THR A 135 15.09 5.59 0.84
N THR A 136 14.45 4.89 1.77
CA THR A 136 14.47 3.43 1.82
C THR A 136 13.06 2.86 1.87
N PHE A 137 12.88 1.70 1.24
CA PHE A 137 11.64 0.93 1.27
C PHE A 137 11.91 -0.47 1.81
N PHE A 138 10.86 -1.14 2.31
CA PHE A 138 10.89 -2.48 2.95
C PHE A 138 11.59 -2.56 4.31
N TYR A 139 12.00 -1.43 4.90
CA TYR A 139 12.60 -1.39 6.24
C TYR A 139 11.78 -0.52 7.21
N PRO A 140 11.50 -0.99 8.44
CA PRO A 140 11.76 -2.34 8.94
C PRO A 140 10.98 -3.40 8.15
N LEU A 141 11.50 -4.63 8.13
CA LEU A 141 10.81 -5.76 7.51
C LEU A 141 9.44 -5.97 8.18
N PRO A 142 8.43 -6.41 7.42
CA PRO A 142 7.09 -6.55 7.96
C PRO A 142 7.00 -7.75 8.91
N LYS A 143 5.91 -7.79 9.70
CA LYS A 143 5.60 -8.95 10.54
C LYS A 143 5.47 -10.22 9.68
N LYS A 144 5.74 -11.39 10.26
CA LYS A 144 5.59 -12.69 9.59
C LYS A 144 4.17 -12.83 8.98
N GLY A 145 4.10 -13.28 7.74
CA GLY A 145 2.84 -13.49 7.02
C GLY A 145 2.30 -12.26 6.28
N VAL A 146 3.02 -11.13 6.33
CA VAL A 146 2.75 -9.95 5.51
C VAL A 146 3.72 -9.93 4.33
N GLN A 147 3.17 -9.88 3.12
CA GLN A 147 3.92 -9.68 1.89
C GLN A 147 4.02 -8.19 1.59
N GLN A 148 5.16 -7.76 1.05
CA GLN A 148 5.35 -6.38 0.63
C GLN A 148 5.70 -6.27 -0.85
N SER A 149 5.25 -5.18 -1.46
CA SER A 149 5.69 -4.76 -2.79
C SER A 149 5.82 -3.24 -2.88
N LEU A 150 6.79 -2.78 -3.66
CA LEU A 150 6.99 -1.38 -4.01
C LEU A 150 6.51 -1.19 -5.43
N LEU A 151 5.46 -0.39 -5.59
CA LEU A 151 4.94 0.04 -6.89
C LEU A 151 5.45 1.45 -7.17
N VAL A 152 6.04 1.66 -8.35
CA VAL A 152 6.27 3.00 -8.90
C VAL A 152 5.33 3.21 -10.07
N ASP A 153 4.39 4.14 -9.93
CA ASP A 153 3.39 4.40 -10.96
C ASP A 153 3.93 5.30 -12.10
N ARG A 154 3.10 5.59 -13.10
CA ARG A 154 3.49 6.46 -14.24
C ARG A 154 3.80 7.90 -13.83
N LYS A 155 3.28 8.35 -12.67
CA LYS A 155 3.46 9.68 -12.09
C LYS A 155 4.63 9.73 -11.08
N PHE A 156 5.43 8.68 -10.98
CA PHE A 156 6.56 8.57 -10.05
C PHE A 156 6.16 8.59 -8.56
N LEU A 157 4.93 8.15 -8.26
CA LEU A 157 4.54 7.88 -6.88
C LEU A 157 5.08 6.51 -6.46
N PHE A 158 5.78 6.49 -5.34
CA PHE A 158 6.32 5.28 -4.73
C PHE A 158 5.34 4.77 -3.69
N THR A 159 4.68 3.66 -3.98
CA THR A 159 3.68 3.04 -3.11
C THR A 159 4.27 1.78 -2.50
N LEU A 160 4.42 1.75 -1.17
CA LEU A 160 4.67 0.52 -0.43
C LEU A 160 3.32 -0.14 -0.11
N LEU A 161 3.03 -1.24 -0.78
CA LEU A 161 1.85 -2.06 -0.57
C LEU A 161 2.18 -3.22 0.37
N GLN A 162 1.31 -3.46 1.34
CA GLN A 162 1.36 -4.55 2.28
C GLN A 162 0.10 -5.41 2.13
N LEU A 163 0.28 -6.73 2.00
CA LEU A 163 -0.82 -7.67 1.91
C LEU A 163 -0.66 -8.74 2.99
N ARG A 164 -1.74 -9.01 3.72
CA ARG A 164 -1.81 -10.10 4.71
C ARG A 164 -2.99 -11.00 4.39
N LYS A 165 -2.72 -12.27 4.15
CA LYS A 165 -3.79 -13.27 4.09
C LYS A 165 -4.23 -13.63 5.51
N ASN A 166 -5.51 -13.44 5.80
CA ASN A 166 -6.12 -13.72 7.09
C ASN A 166 -6.51 -15.20 7.21
N ALA A 167 -6.77 -15.65 8.44
CA ALA A 167 -7.14 -17.04 8.72
C ALA A 167 -8.46 -17.47 8.03
N ASP A 168 -9.35 -16.52 7.76
CA ASP A 168 -10.61 -16.71 7.06
C ASP A 168 -10.49 -16.61 5.52
N ALA A 169 -9.26 -16.65 5.00
CA ALA A 169 -8.89 -16.51 3.60
C ALA A 169 -9.16 -15.13 2.95
N THR A 170 -9.62 -14.13 3.72
CA THR A 170 -9.64 -12.74 3.26
C THR A 170 -8.23 -12.15 3.19
N VAL A 171 -8.08 -11.00 2.52
CA VAL A 171 -6.80 -10.29 2.43
C VAL A 171 -6.98 -8.90 3.02
N SER A 172 -6.17 -8.58 4.03
CA SER A 172 -6.01 -7.20 4.53
C SER A 172 -4.94 -6.50 3.70
N GLU A 173 -5.22 -5.24 3.35
CA GLU A 173 -4.32 -4.38 2.60
C GLU A 173 -3.88 -3.21 3.47
N GLY A 174 -2.62 -2.80 3.31
CA GLY A 174 -2.08 -1.55 3.85
C GLY A 174 -1.24 -0.88 2.78
N LYS A 175 -1.20 0.44 2.79
CA LYS A 175 -0.59 1.22 1.71
C LYS A 175 0.06 2.48 2.26
N ALA A 176 1.29 2.78 1.83
CA ALA A 176 1.93 4.06 2.09
C ALA A 176 2.46 4.64 0.77
N VAL A 177 2.00 5.84 0.40
CA VAL A 177 2.35 6.50 -0.86
C VAL A 177 3.26 7.69 -0.59
N TYR A 178 4.40 7.69 -1.27
CA TYR A 178 5.42 8.71 -1.16
C TYR A 178 5.61 9.43 -2.49
N ALA A 179 5.77 10.74 -2.42
CA ALA A 179 6.18 11.57 -3.54
C ALA A 179 7.48 12.30 -3.19
N TYR A 180 8.41 12.37 -4.14
CA TYR A 180 9.60 13.19 -3.98
C TYR A 180 9.24 14.68 -4.12
N ASN A 181 9.60 15.50 -3.13
CA ASN A 181 9.48 16.94 -3.19
C ASN A 181 10.81 17.54 -3.64
N GLY A 182 10.92 17.94 -4.91
CA GLY A 182 12.15 18.49 -5.48
C GLY A 182 12.61 19.82 -4.86
N ALA A 183 11.68 20.64 -4.37
CA ALA A 183 12.02 21.90 -3.71
C ALA A 183 12.60 21.67 -2.31
N ALA A 184 12.00 20.73 -1.56
CA ALA A 184 12.39 20.44 -0.19
C ALA A 184 13.46 19.35 -0.07
N LYS A 185 13.76 18.64 -1.17
CA LYS A 185 14.76 17.57 -1.29
C LYS A 185 14.53 16.40 -0.34
N PHE A 186 13.28 16.01 -0.14
CA PHE A 186 12.92 14.81 0.62
C PHE A 186 11.64 14.16 0.08
N PHE A 187 11.41 12.90 0.46
CA PHE A 187 10.18 12.18 0.16
C PHE A 187 9.09 12.51 1.18
N THR A 188 7.94 12.97 0.71
CA THR A 188 6.77 13.27 1.54
C THR A 188 5.81 12.08 1.49
N LEU A 189 5.36 11.60 2.65
CA LEU A 189 4.22 10.68 2.74
C LEU A 189 2.96 11.48 2.40
N ILE A 190 2.32 11.16 1.28
CA ILE A 190 1.13 11.88 0.79
C ILE A 190 -0.17 11.13 1.06
N MET A 191 -0.09 9.83 1.34
CA MET A 191 -1.24 8.99 1.67
C MET A 191 -0.78 7.78 2.47
N THR A 192 -1.55 7.39 3.48
CA THR A 192 -1.31 6.16 4.21
C THR A 192 -2.62 5.51 4.63
N ASP A 193 -2.74 4.23 4.32
CA ASP A 193 -3.78 3.34 4.80
C ASP A 193 -3.07 2.30 5.66
N ALA A 194 -3.39 2.25 6.95
CA ALA A 194 -2.78 1.26 7.82
C ALA A 194 -3.15 -0.15 7.32
N LEU A 195 -2.19 -1.07 7.35
CA LEU A 195 -2.50 -2.49 7.16
C LEU A 195 -3.55 -2.86 8.19
N GLU A 196 -4.76 -3.16 7.74
CA GLU A 196 -5.87 -3.41 8.64
C GLU A 196 -5.48 -4.51 9.62
N ASP A 197 -5.27 -4.17 10.89
CA ASP A 197 -5.22 -5.13 11.99
C ASP A 197 -6.63 -5.60 12.37
N ARG A 198 -7.66 -5.23 11.58
CA ARG A 198 -9.08 -5.47 11.85
C ARG A 198 -9.42 -6.97 11.87
N VAL A 199 -9.15 -7.58 13.00
CA VAL A 199 -10.22 -8.20 13.78
C VAL A 199 -10.78 -7.07 14.66
N GLY A 200 -11.47 -6.10 14.03
CA GLY A 200 -12.33 -5.21 14.79
C GLY A 200 -13.46 -6.10 15.27
N GLU A 201 -13.39 -6.56 16.52
CA GLU A 201 -14.51 -7.28 17.10
C GLU A 201 -15.65 -6.27 17.15
N LEU A 202 -16.71 -6.52 16.37
CA LEU A 202 -17.88 -5.67 16.33
C LEU A 202 -18.54 -5.67 17.71
N ILE A 203 -18.32 -4.61 18.49
CA ILE A 203 -18.89 -4.46 19.82
C ILE A 203 -20.36 -4.07 19.68
N ASN A 204 -21.22 -4.91 20.23
CA ASN A 204 -22.65 -4.64 20.31
C ASN A 204 -22.97 -4.00 21.67
N PRO A 205 -23.26 -2.69 21.75
CA PRO A 205 -23.47 -1.98 23.02
C PRO A 205 -24.78 -2.33 23.74
N ILE A 206 -25.60 -3.21 23.15
CA ILE A 206 -26.85 -3.69 23.75
C ILE A 206 -26.86 -5.22 23.87
N ASP A 207 -25.72 -5.88 23.74
CA ASP A 207 -25.61 -7.34 23.84
C ASP A 207 -26.09 -7.89 25.19
N THR A 208 -25.88 -7.14 26.27
CA THR A 208 -26.30 -7.49 27.63
C THR A 208 -27.81 -7.35 27.88
N LEU A 209 -28.58 -6.76 26.96
CA LEU A 209 -30.01 -6.59 27.14
C LEU A 209 -30.79 -7.89 26.86
N PRO A 210 -32.00 -8.07 27.42
CA PRO A 210 -32.78 -9.29 27.25
C PRO A 210 -33.20 -9.59 25.80
N THR A 211 -33.25 -10.88 25.47
CA THR A 211 -33.66 -11.42 24.16
C THR A 211 -34.80 -12.43 24.29
N MET A 212 -35.85 -12.10 25.04
CA MET A 212 -36.94 -13.04 25.35
C MET A 212 -38.02 -13.06 24.27
N ARG A 213 -38.12 -12.02 23.44
CA ARG A 213 -39.17 -11.90 22.41
C ARG A 213 -38.76 -12.54 21.08
N LYS A 214 -39.77 -12.90 20.27
CA LYS A 214 -39.63 -13.61 18.98
C LYS A 214 -38.55 -13.06 18.05
N TYR A 215 -38.49 -11.72 17.91
CA TYR A 215 -37.58 -11.02 17.00
C TYR A 215 -36.37 -10.39 17.72
N SER A 216 -36.20 -10.65 19.01
CA SER A 216 -35.01 -10.21 19.74
C SER A 216 -33.88 -11.17 19.45
N ALA A 217 -32.89 -10.68 18.70
CA ALA A 217 -31.73 -11.43 18.25
C ALA A 217 -30.69 -10.48 17.66
N ASP A 218 -29.52 -11.01 17.38
CA ASP A 218 -28.58 -10.40 16.45
C ASP A 218 -28.85 -10.90 15.05
N TYR A 219 -28.86 -9.98 14.09
CA TYR A 219 -29.00 -10.27 12.67
C TYR A 219 -27.75 -9.76 11.96
N THR A 220 -27.13 -10.58 11.13
CA THR A 220 -25.85 -10.25 10.51
C THR A 220 -25.86 -10.38 9.00
N GLN A 221 -24.97 -9.64 8.36
CA GLN A 221 -24.67 -9.74 6.93
C GLN A 221 -23.14 -9.70 6.77
N GLY A 222 -22.49 -10.85 6.94
CA GLY A 222 -21.03 -10.90 7.08
C GLY A 222 -20.56 -10.61 8.51
N LYS A 223 -19.28 -10.25 8.67
CA LYS A 223 -18.63 -10.07 9.99
C LYS A 223 -18.78 -8.66 10.57
N MET A 224 -18.82 -7.64 9.71
CA MET A 224 -18.80 -6.22 10.08
C MET A 224 -20.17 -5.54 9.93
N ASN A 225 -21.26 -6.30 9.81
CA ASN A 225 -22.60 -5.75 9.70
C ASN A 225 -23.54 -6.44 10.68
N LEU A 226 -24.16 -5.65 11.56
CA LEU A 226 -25.02 -6.11 12.64
C LEU A 226 -26.26 -5.25 12.73
N VAL A 227 -27.41 -5.91 12.84
CA VAL A 227 -28.65 -5.35 13.36
C VAL A 227 -28.96 -6.12 14.63
N SER A 228 -28.66 -5.52 15.78
CA SER A 228 -28.97 -6.08 17.09
C SER A 228 -30.32 -5.58 17.55
N ILE A 229 -31.18 -6.49 17.97
CA ILE A 229 -32.54 -6.20 18.44
C ILE A 229 -32.74 -6.82 19.80
N ARG A 230 -33.26 -6.02 20.73
CA ARG A 230 -33.42 -6.36 22.14
C ARG A 230 -34.80 -5.96 22.63
N ASP A 231 -35.24 -6.60 23.71
CA ASP A 231 -36.56 -6.35 24.26
C ASP A 231 -36.71 -4.88 24.67
N GLY A 232 -37.76 -4.23 24.17
CA GLY A 232 -38.10 -2.86 24.57
C GLY A 232 -38.82 -2.85 25.91
N ARG A 233 -38.85 -1.67 26.56
CA ARG A 233 -39.54 -1.48 27.86
C ARG A 233 -41.02 -1.86 27.84
N LYS A 234 -41.66 -1.81 26.67
CA LYS A 234 -43.07 -2.15 26.43
C LYS A 234 -43.19 -3.12 25.26
N LEU A 235 -44.31 -3.84 25.18
CA LEU A 235 -44.57 -4.83 24.12
C LEU A 235 -44.74 -4.20 22.73
N ASP A 236 -45.12 -2.92 22.66
CA ASP A 236 -45.33 -2.15 21.42
C ASP A 236 -44.04 -1.70 20.72
N ARG A 237 -42.86 -1.96 21.32
CA ARG A 237 -41.56 -1.49 20.80
C ARG A 237 -40.39 -2.43 21.12
N PHE A 238 -39.27 -2.20 20.45
CA PHE A 238 -37.99 -2.83 20.75
C PHE A 238 -36.84 -1.82 20.67
N THR A 239 -35.73 -2.14 21.33
CA THR A 239 -34.49 -1.37 21.24
C THR A 239 -33.61 -2.00 20.17
N PHE A 240 -32.94 -1.19 19.35
CA PHE A 240 -32.02 -1.69 18.35
C PHE A 240 -30.68 -0.95 18.35
N PHE A 241 -29.68 -1.62 17.82
CA PHE A 241 -28.39 -1.07 17.41
C PHE A 241 -28.05 -1.61 16.04
N ILE A 242 -27.72 -0.71 15.11
CA ILE A 242 -27.29 -1.06 13.76
C ILE A 242 -25.88 -0.55 13.59
N HIS A 243 -25.01 -1.41 13.09
CA HIS A 243 -23.69 -1.06 12.59
C HIS A 243 -23.52 -1.69 11.22
N PHE A 244 -23.04 -0.93 10.26
CA PHE A 244 -22.66 -1.46 8.97
C PHE A 244 -21.32 -0.90 8.51
N GLU A 245 -20.56 -1.75 7.83
CA GLU A 245 -19.42 -1.38 7.02
C GLU A 245 -19.61 -1.96 5.62
N LYS A 246 -19.72 -1.06 4.65
CA LYS A 246 -19.81 -1.35 3.22
C LYS A 246 -18.56 -0.76 2.54
N ARG A 247 -18.27 -1.22 1.32
CA ARG A 247 -17.16 -0.71 0.49
C ARG A 247 -15.82 -0.65 1.25
N ASN A 248 -15.45 -1.74 1.94
CA ASN A 248 -14.19 -1.83 2.69
C ASN A 248 -13.95 -0.70 3.71
N GLY A 249 -15.01 -0.24 4.39
CA GLY A 249 -14.91 0.76 5.46
C GLY A 249 -15.15 2.21 5.00
N ASP A 250 -15.09 2.48 3.69
CA ASP A 250 -15.40 3.79 3.07
C ASP A 250 -16.88 4.18 3.18
N CYS A 251 -17.69 3.32 3.79
CA CYS A 251 -19.13 3.49 3.89
C CYS A 251 -19.61 2.83 5.18
N ASN A 252 -19.47 3.55 6.28
CA ASN A 252 -19.86 3.09 7.61
C ASN A 252 -20.99 3.96 8.18
N GLY A 253 -21.70 3.40 9.15
CA GLY A 253 -22.75 4.11 9.87
C GLY A 253 -23.27 3.31 11.05
N GLU A 254 -23.65 4.03 12.09
CA GLU A 254 -24.25 3.47 13.30
C GLU A 254 -25.56 4.17 13.62
N LEU A 255 -26.56 3.40 14.04
CA LEU A 255 -27.83 3.94 14.51
C LEU A 255 -28.36 3.13 15.68
N LYS A 256 -28.70 3.82 16.76
CA LYS A 256 -29.32 3.24 17.96
C LYS A 256 -30.63 3.94 18.25
N GLY A 257 -31.66 3.19 18.62
CA GLY A 257 -32.95 3.78 18.95
C GLY A 257 -34.00 2.77 19.40
N GLU A 258 -35.24 3.25 19.50
CA GLU A 258 -36.43 2.41 19.73
C GLU A 258 -37.31 2.42 18.47
N ALA A 259 -37.67 1.23 17.99
CA ALA A 259 -38.61 1.08 16.89
C ALA A 259 -39.95 0.54 17.41
N PHE A 260 -41.04 1.00 16.81
CA PHE A 260 -42.41 0.72 17.23
C PHE A 260 -43.09 -0.24 16.25
N TRP A 261 -43.75 -1.26 16.77
CA TRP A 261 -44.50 -2.21 15.95
C TRP A 261 -45.66 -1.51 15.24
N LYS A 262 -45.77 -1.73 13.93
CA LYS A 262 -46.89 -1.30 13.08
C LYS A 262 -47.76 -2.50 12.68
N SER A 263 -47.16 -3.68 12.63
CA SER A 263 -47.83 -4.96 12.42
C SER A 263 -47.00 -6.08 13.10
N PRO A 264 -47.48 -7.33 13.14
CA PRO A 264 -46.73 -8.44 13.73
C PRO A 264 -45.35 -8.71 13.10
N THR A 265 -45.08 -8.20 11.91
CA THR A 265 -43.81 -8.41 11.18
C THR A 265 -43.15 -7.12 10.73
N GLN A 266 -43.70 -5.95 11.09
CA GLN A 266 -43.15 -4.66 10.68
C GLN A 266 -43.08 -3.67 11.83
N ALA A 267 -41.94 -2.98 11.92
CA ALA A 267 -41.74 -1.90 12.86
C ALA A 267 -41.09 -0.69 12.18
N GLU A 268 -41.26 0.48 12.77
CA GLU A 268 -40.71 1.73 12.27
C GLU A 268 -40.00 2.49 13.39
N TYR A 269 -38.79 2.98 13.10
CA TYR A 269 -38.11 4.01 13.86
C TYR A 269 -38.35 5.37 13.20
N ARG A 270 -38.71 6.35 14.02
CA ARG A 270 -38.88 7.76 13.65
C ARG A 270 -38.63 8.62 14.88
N GLN A 271 -37.84 9.67 14.72
CA GLN A 271 -37.59 10.65 15.77
C GLN A 271 -38.28 11.98 15.43
N ALA A 272 -38.89 12.62 16.43
CA ALA A 272 -39.53 13.92 16.21
C ALA A 272 -38.48 14.96 15.78
N GLY A 273 -38.74 15.64 14.66
CA GLY A 273 -37.81 16.61 14.08
C GLY A 273 -36.72 16.04 13.18
N ASP A 274 -36.59 14.71 13.06
CA ASP A 274 -35.69 14.04 12.12
C ASP A 274 -36.49 13.48 10.93
N PRO A 275 -36.16 13.84 9.67
CA PRO A 275 -36.81 13.26 8.49
C PRO A 275 -36.50 11.77 8.29
N CYS A 276 -35.52 11.21 9.00
CA CYS A 276 -35.15 9.80 8.91
C CYS A 276 -36.30 8.87 9.38
N VAL A 277 -36.65 7.95 8.49
CA VAL A 277 -37.58 6.85 8.77
C VAL A 277 -36.88 5.55 8.42
N LEU A 278 -36.77 4.66 9.41
CA LEU A 278 -36.20 3.33 9.20
C LEU A 278 -37.24 2.25 9.46
N GLN A 279 -37.55 1.46 8.45
CA GLN A 279 -38.50 0.37 8.51
C GLN A 279 -37.78 -0.97 8.67
N PHE A 280 -38.27 -1.78 9.60
CA PHE A 280 -37.83 -3.14 9.86
C PHE A 280 -38.90 -4.10 9.38
N ILE A 281 -38.55 -4.99 8.47
CA ILE A 281 -39.46 -6.00 7.90
C ILE A 281 -38.91 -7.38 8.26
N PHE A 282 -39.61 -8.07 9.15
CA PHE A 282 -39.16 -9.35 9.70
C PHE A 282 -39.70 -10.54 8.91
N THR A 283 -38.83 -11.54 8.75
CA THR A 283 -39.20 -12.88 8.30
C THR A 283 -38.86 -13.90 9.39
N SER A 284 -39.12 -15.18 9.15
CA SER A 284 -38.69 -16.27 10.03
C SER A 284 -37.16 -16.36 10.17
N HIS A 285 -36.42 -15.91 9.14
CA HIS A 285 -34.97 -16.13 9.03
C HIS A 285 -34.13 -14.85 9.09
N GLY A 286 -34.75 -13.67 9.15
CA GLY A 286 -34.00 -12.44 9.08
C GLY A 286 -34.84 -11.18 9.25
N VAL A 287 -34.17 -10.04 9.08
CA VAL A 287 -34.77 -8.72 9.04
C VAL A 287 -34.25 -7.98 7.81
N ARG A 288 -35.15 -7.29 7.12
CA ARG A 288 -34.82 -6.35 6.05
C ARG A 288 -34.99 -4.93 6.57
N LEU A 289 -33.99 -4.09 6.30
CA LEU A 289 -34.04 -2.66 6.57
C LEU A 289 -34.37 -1.89 5.28
N GLN A 290 -35.20 -0.87 5.43
CA GLN A 290 -35.50 0.12 4.39
C GLN A 290 -35.48 1.52 5.01
N GLU A 291 -34.56 2.37 4.57
CA GLU A 291 -34.49 3.76 4.99
C GLU A 291 -35.24 4.71 4.04
N ARG A 292 -35.75 5.80 4.60
CA ARG A 292 -36.20 6.99 3.87
C ARG A 292 -35.62 8.22 4.56
N SER A 293 -34.87 9.01 3.79
CA SER A 293 -34.31 10.30 4.23
C SER A 293 -33.38 10.25 5.46
N CYS A 294 -32.64 9.15 5.65
CA CYS A 294 -31.69 8.97 6.75
C CYS A 294 -30.24 9.43 6.44
N GLY A 295 -30.07 10.29 5.43
CA GLY A 295 -28.76 10.69 4.93
C GLY A 295 -27.87 11.45 5.93
N SER A 296 -28.43 11.99 7.02
CA SER A 296 -27.69 12.68 8.09
C SER A 296 -26.96 11.74 9.04
N GLN A 297 -27.33 10.45 9.07
CA GLN A 297 -26.83 9.47 10.04
C GLN A 297 -25.60 8.70 9.53
N ARG A 298 -25.00 9.15 8.42
CA ARG A 298 -23.99 8.42 7.65
C ARG A 298 -23.36 9.29 6.56
N GLU A 299 -22.28 8.79 5.97
CA GLU A 299 -21.64 9.42 4.81
C GLU A 299 -22.53 9.36 3.53
N ALA A 300 -22.23 10.26 2.58
CA ALA A 300 -23.02 10.43 1.36
C ALA A 300 -23.03 9.14 0.50
N GLY A 301 -24.23 8.62 0.21
CA GLY A 301 -24.42 7.43 -0.64
C GLY A 301 -24.40 6.06 0.06
N CYS A 302 -24.50 6.02 1.39
CA CYS A 302 -24.37 4.83 2.24
C CYS A 302 -25.66 4.24 2.86
N LEU A 303 -26.68 3.88 2.08
CA LEU A 303 -28.00 3.46 2.63
C LEU A 303 -27.92 2.34 3.72
N PHE A 304 -28.75 2.43 4.78
CA PHE A 304 -29.01 1.35 5.75
C PHE A 304 -29.69 0.13 5.13
N ASP A 305 -30.23 0.28 3.91
CA ASP A 305 -30.90 -0.78 3.17
C ASP A 305 -30.07 -2.07 3.11
N GLY A 306 -30.74 -3.19 3.40
CA GLY A 306 -30.11 -4.50 3.44
C GLY A 306 -31.01 -5.59 3.99
N SER A 307 -30.58 -6.83 3.81
CA SER A 307 -31.22 -8.01 4.39
C SER A 307 -30.21 -8.73 5.27
N PHE A 308 -30.57 -8.95 6.53
CA PHE A 308 -29.71 -9.49 7.57
C PHE A 308 -30.28 -10.82 8.07
N ALA A 309 -29.46 -11.87 8.04
CA ALA A 309 -29.88 -13.18 8.50
C ALA A 309 -29.80 -13.24 10.03
N ARG A 310 -30.76 -13.93 10.66
CA ARG A 310 -30.73 -14.15 12.11
C ARG A 310 -29.48 -14.96 12.46
N LYS A 311 -28.64 -14.42 13.34
CA LYS A 311 -27.48 -15.12 13.88
C LYS A 311 -27.99 -16.34 14.66
N LYS A 312 -27.46 -17.51 14.35
CA LYS A 312 -27.76 -18.72 15.12
C LYS A 312 -27.15 -18.53 16.52
N SER A 313 -27.95 -18.72 17.57
CA SER A 313 -27.41 -18.85 18.91
C SER A 313 -26.43 -20.04 18.91
N PRO A 314 -25.31 -19.96 19.64
CA PRO A 314 -24.50 -21.14 19.90
C PRO A 314 -25.40 -22.24 20.45
N ALA A 315 -25.31 -23.45 19.90
CA ALA A 315 -25.90 -24.60 20.56
C ALA A 315 -25.22 -24.71 21.92
N VAL A 316 -26.00 -24.56 23.00
CA VAL A 316 -25.57 -24.91 24.35
C VAL A 316 -25.58 -26.42 24.47
#